data_AF-A0A381X1Q0-F1
#
_entry.id   AF-A0A381X1Q0-F1
#
_cell.length_a   1.000
_cell.length_b   1.000
_cell.length_c   1.000
_cell.angle_alpha   90.00
_cell.angle_beta   90.00
_cell.angle_gamma   90.00
#
_symmetry.space_group_name_H-M   'P 1'
#
loop_
_entity.id
_entity.type
_entity.pdbx_description
1 polymer ?
#
loop_
_entity_poly.entity_id
_entity_poly.type
_entity_poly.pdbx_seq_one_letter_code
_entity_poly.pdbx_strand_id
1 'polypeptide(L)'
;MTFAFFWLLLILMVVGLPIAFALMIAPGLSLFFDGQASMFPMLLMRMYNGMDSFPLMAIPYFILAGEVMNKGGITIRLVRLSQALIGHLRGGLAHVN
;
A
#
# COMPACT_ATOMS: atom_id res chain seq x y z
N MET A 1 -0.70 -5.44 29.87
CA MET A 1 0.40 -6.40 29.61
C MET A 1 1.12 -6.08 28.29
N THR A 2 1.83 -4.94 28.22
CA THR A 2 2.23 -4.30 26.94
C THR A 2 3.34 -5.03 26.17
N PHE A 3 4.31 -5.62 26.87
CA PHE A 3 5.39 -6.37 26.22
C PHE A 3 4.92 -7.74 25.67
N ALA A 4 3.85 -8.33 26.24
CA ALA A 4 3.33 -9.63 25.80
C ALA A 4 2.77 -9.55 24.36
N PHE A 5 2.09 -8.46 24.03
CA PHE A 5 1.62 -8.19 22.67
C PHE A 5 2.78 -8.16 21.65
N PHE A 6 3.87 -7.47 21.99
CA PHE A 6 5.03 -7.35 21.09
C PHE A 6 5.66 -8.71 20.79
N TRP A 7 5.90 -9.52 21.82
CA TRP A 7 6.45 -10.86 21.65
C TRP A 7 5.51 -11.79 20.87
N LEU A 8 4.20 -11.72 21.15
CA LEU A 8 3.20 -12.50 20.44
C LEU A 8 3.14 -12.13 18.95
N LEU A 9 3.20 -10.84 18.62
CA LEU A 9 3.24 -10.35 17.24
C LEU A 9 4.47 -10.88 16.49
N LEU A 10 5.66 -10.81 17.11
CA LEU A 10 6.89 -11.35 16.50
C LEU A 10 6.78 -12.85 16.22
N ILE A 11 6.26 -13.63 17.16
CA ILE A 11 6.06 -15.07 16.98
C ILE A 11 5.11 -15.34 15.80
N LEU A 12 3.97 -14.65 15.74
CA LEU A 12 3.00 -14.81 14.64
C LEU A 12 3.62 -14.48 13.28
N MET A 13 4.45 -13.44 13.20
CA MET A 13 5.14 -13.08 11.96
C MET A 13 6.20 -14.11 11.56
N VAL A 14 6.97 -14.65 12.51
CA VAL A 14 7.99 -15.67 12.25
C VAL A 14 7.36 -16.99 11.77
N VAL A 15 6.17 -17.33 12.26
CA VAL A 15 5.38 -18.49 11.79
C VAL A 15 4.86 -18.30 10.35
N GLY A 16 5.04 -17.11 9.76
CA GLY A 16 4.66 -16.81 8.37
C GLY A 16 3.24 -16.28 8.24
N LEU A 17 2.60 -15.88 9.34
CA LEU A 17 1.28 -15.28 9.28
C LEU A 17 1.38 -13.88 8.64
N PRO A 18 0.53 -13.53 7.66
CA PRO A 18 0.51 -12.19 7.09
C PRO A 18 0.32 -11.12 8.17
N ILE A 19 1.06 -10.02 8.04
CA ILE A 19 1.12 -8.93 9.04
C ILE A 19 -0.27 -8.42 9.43
N ALA A 20 -1.20 -8.35 8.48
CA ALA A 20 -2.58 -7.94 8.72
C ALA A 20 -3.28 -8.78 9.80
N PHE A 21 -3.10 -10.11 9.77
CA PHE A 21 -3.70 -11.01 10.76
C PHE A 21 -2.95 -10.95 12.10
N ALA A 22 -1.63 -10.81 12.07
CA ALA A 22 -0.82 -10.66 13.28
C ALA A 22 -1.22 -9.41 14.08
N LEU A 23 -1.49 -8.29 13.39
CA LEU A 23 -1.97 -7.04 13.98
C LEU A 23 -3.39 -7.10 14.54
N MET A 24 -4.20 -8.10 14.18
CA MET A 24 -5.52 -8.34 14.78
C MET A 24 -5.44 -9.25 16.00
N ILE A 25 -4.73 -10.37 15.86
CA ILE A 25 -4.71 -11.44 16.86
C ILE A 25 -3.91 -11.03 18.08
N ALA A 26 -2.72 -10.45 17.88
CA ALA A 26 -1.84 -10.17 19.00
C ALA A 26 -2.39 -9.11 19.97
N PRO A 27 -2.90 -7.93 19.52
CA PRO A 27 -3.46 -6.96 20.44
C PRO A 27 -4.87 -7.35 20.88
N GLY A 28 -5.64 -8.07 20.05
CA GLY A 28 -6.93 -8.63 20.45
C GLY A 28 -6.82 -9.60 21.63
N LEU A 29 -5.83 -10.50 21.61
CA LEU A 29 -5.54 -11.38 22.75
C LEU A 29 -5.09 -10.60 23.97
N SER A 30 -4.23 -9.59 23.80
CA SER A 30 -3.81 -8.73 24.92
C SER A 30 -5.00 -8.00 25.57
N LEU A 31 -5.91 -7.44 24.77
CA LEU A 31 -7.12 -6.76 25.27
C LEU A 31 -8.06 -7.73 25.99
N PHE A 32 -8.17 -8.97 25.51
CA PHE A 32 -8.96 -10.02 26.16
C PHE A 32 -8.40 -10.39 27.54
N PHE A 33 -7.08 -10.59 27.65
CA PHE A 33 -6.44 -10.90 28.94
C PHE A 33 -6.43 -9.72 29.91
N ASP A 34 -6.29 -8.48 29.41
CA ASP A 34 -6.36 -7.26 30.23
C ASP A 34 -7.82 -6.89 30.61
N GLY A 35 -8.83 -7.67 30.21
CA GLY A 35 -10.24 -7.41 30.51
C GLY A 35 -10.85 -6.21 29.80
N GLN A 36 -10.16 -5.65 28.80
CA GLN A 36 -10.53 -4.45 28.05
C GLN A 36 -11.27 -4.80 26.76
N ALA A 37 -12.19 -5.77 26.82
CA ALA A 37 -12.93 -6.25 25.67
C ALA A 37 -13.79 -5.16 25.00
N SER A 38 -14.14 -4.10 25.74
CA SER A 38 -14.83 -2.92 25.21
C SER A 38 -14.04 -2.15 24.14
N MET A 39 -12.73 -2.36 24.04
CA MET A 39 -11.86 -1.70 23.05
C MET A 39 -11.72 -2.47 21.73
N PHE A 40 -12.33 -3.66 21.59
CA PHE A 40 -12.32 -4.43 20.35
C PHE A 40 -12.85 -3.65 19.12
N PRO A 41 -13.92 -2.84 19.21
CA PRO A 41 -14.37 -2.00 18.10
C PRO A 41 -13.29 -1.01 17.64
N MET A 42 -12.47 -0.50 18.55
CA MET A 42 -11.38 0.42 18.22
C MET A 42 -10.26 -0.29 17.45
N LEU A 43 -9.98 -1.54 17.77
CA LEU A 43 -9.02 -2.37 17.03
C LEU A 43 -9.49 -2.59 15.58
N LEU A 44 -10.77 -2.94 15.39
CA LEU A 44 -11.37 -3.09 14.05
C LEU A 44 -11.37 -1.79 13.26
N MET A 45 -11.71 -0.67 13.91
CA MET A 45 -11.69 0.66 13.28
C MET A 45 -10.28 1.06 12.85
N ARG A 46 -9.25 0.77 13.66
CA ARG A 46 -7.85 1.02 13.27
C ARG A 46 -7.41 0.20 12.06
N MET A 47 -7.83 -1.07 11.97
CA MET A 47 -7.57 -1.90 10.80
C MET A 47 -8.27 -1.36 9.56
N TYR A 48 -9.55 -1.00 9.69
CA TYR A 48 -10.33 -0.41 8.60
C TYR A 48 -9.71 0.89 8.08
N ASN A 49 -9.33 1.80 8.97
CA ASN A 49 -8.65 3.06 8.60
C ASN A 49 -7.28 2.83 7.93
N GLY A 50 -6.59 1.74 8.26
CA GLY A 50 -5.36 1.37 7.56
C GLY A 50 -5.59 0.92 6.12
N MET A 51 -6.73 0.25 5.87
CA MET A 51 -7.16 -0.15 4.52
C MET A 51 -7.74 1.01 3.73
N ASP A 52 -8.47 1.91 4.39
CA ASP A 52 -8.99 3.15 3.82
C ASP A 52 -7.90 4.24 3.77
N SER A 53 -6.79 3.91 3.12
CA SER A 53 -5.66 4.83 2.97
C SER A 53 -5.59 5.38 1.55
N PHE A 54 -5.37 6.70 1.44
CA PHE A 54 -5.19 7.39 0.17
C PHE A 54 -4.17 6.71 -0.77
N PRO A 55 -3.03 6.17 -0.30
CA PRO A 55 -2.08 5.46 -1.15
C PRO A 55 -2.65 4.18 -1.79
N LEU A 56 -3.47 3.42 -1.06
CA LEU A 56 -4.09 2.20 -1.60
C LEU A 56 -5.11 2.52 -2.69
N MET A 57 -5.86 3.62 -2.53
CA MET A 57 -6.74 4.14 -3.58
C MET A 57 -5.97 4.74 -4.75
N ALA A 58 -4.78 5.32 -4.53
CA ALA A 58 -3.98 5.91 -5.59
C ALA A 58 -3.56 4.89 -6.65
N ILE A 59 -3.27 3.64 -6.26
CA ILE A 59 -2.86 2.56 -7.18
C ILE A 59 -3.90 2.34 -8.31
N PRO A 60 -5.18 2.01 -8.04
CA PRO A 60 -6.17 1.82 -9.10
C PRO A 60 -6.43 3.09 -9.89
N TYR A 61 -6.38 4.27 -9.27
CA TYR A 61 -6.53 5.53 -10.00
C TYR A 61 -5.37 5.82 -10.95
N PHE A 62 -4.13 5.50 -10.57
CA PHE A 62 -2.98 5.63 -11.47
C PHE A 62 -3.02 4.62 -12.61
N ILE A 63 -3.45 3.37 -12.33
CA ILE A 63 -3.67 2.36 -13.38
C ILE A 63 -4.74 2.84 -14.37
N LEU A 64 -5.87 3.34 -13.86
CA LEU A 64 -6.95 3.89 -14.69
C LEU A 64 -6.47 5.09 -15.51
N ALA A 65 -5.77 6.04 -14.89
CA ALA A 65 -5.21 7.20 -15.58
C ALA A 65 -4.24 6.79 -16.68
N GLY A 66 -3.37 5.81 -16.42
CA GLY A 66 -2.46 5.24 -17.41
C GLY A 66 -3.20 4.60 -18.59
N GLU A 67 -4.27 3.85 -18.32
CA GLU A 67 -5.09 3.25 -19.36
C GLU A 67 -5.83 4.30 -20.21
N VAL A 68 -6.37 5.34 -19.56
CA VAL A 68 -6.98 6.48 -20.24
C VAL A 68 -5.97 7.22 -21.12
N MET A 69 -4.74 7.44 -20.63
CA MET A 69 -3.67 8.06 -21.41
C MET A 69 -3.26 7.22 -22.62
N ASN A 70 -3.18 5.89 -22.46
CA ASN A 70 -2.85 4.97 -23.54
C ASN A 70 -3.94 4.93 -24.60
N LYS A 71 -5.21 4.73 -24.22
CA LYS A 71 -6.33 4.70 -25.18
C LYS A 71 -6.59 6.06 -25.83
N GLY A 72 -6.40 7.15 -25.09
CA GLY A 72 -6.51 8.52 -25.62
C GLY A 72 -5.35 8.95 -26.52
N GLY A 73 -4.31 8.12 -26.66
CA GLY A 73 -3.10 8.44 -27.42
C GLY A 73 -2.25 9.55 -26.80
N ILE A 74 -2.53 9.94 -25.55
CA ILE A 74 -1.78 10.97 -24.81
C ILE A 74 -0.34 10.50 -24.62
N THR A 75 -0.13 9.23 -24.27
CA THR A 75 1.20 8.62 -24.12
C THR A 75 2.05 8.83 -25.38
N ILE A 76 1.50 8.55 -26.55
CA ILE A 76 2.22 8.69 -27.84
C ILE A 76 2.51 10.16 -28.15
N ARG A 77 1.56 11.07 -27.87
CA ARG A 77 1.76 12.52 -28.05
C ARG A 77 2.87 13.06 -27.14
N LEU A 78 2.92 12.61 -25.89
CA LEU A 78 3.99 12.95 -24.94
C LEU A 78 5.35 12.43 -25.44
N VAL A 79 5.43 11.17 -25.88
CA VAL A 79 6.66 10.63 -26.47
C VAL A 79 7.12 11.44 -27.69
N ARG A 80 6.19 11.83 -28.57
CA ARG A 80 6.50 12.66 -29.73
C ARG A 80 7.01 14.05 -29.32
N LEU A 81 6.42 14.65 -28.29
CA LEU A 81 6.87 15.93 -27.74
C LEU A 81 8.29 15.81 -27.18
N SER A 82 8.56 14.80 -26.36
CA SER A 82 9.91 14.52 -25.83
C SER A 82 10.91 14.31 -26.96
N GLN A 83 10.55 13.55 -28.00
CA GLN A 83 11.40 13.36 -29.18
C GLN A 83 11.64 14.68 -29.95
N ALA A 84 10.65 15.57 -30.03
CA ALA A 84 10.84 16.87 -30.68
C ALA A 84 11.78 17.80 -29.89
N LEU A 85 11.76 17.72 -28.56
CA LEU A 85 12.58 18.56 -27.67
C LEU A 85 14.02 18.08 -27.51
N ILE A 86 14.26 16.76 -27.56
CA ILE A 86 15.55 16.16 -27.17
C ILE A 86 16.08 15.21 -28.25
N GLY A 87 15.31 14.92 -29.30
CA GLY A 87 15.65 13.92 -30.32
C GLY A 87 16.83 14.29 -31.22
N HIS A 88 17.26 15.55 -31.22
CA HIS A 88 18.49 16.00 -31.86
C HIS A 88 19.76 15.62 -31.06
N LEU A 89 19.63 15.20 -29.79
CA LEU A 89 20.72 14.64 -29.01
C LEU A 89 20.80 13.13 -29.25
N ARG A 90 21.98 12.63 -29.65
CA ARG A 90 22.23 11.19 -29.86
C ARG A 90 21.96 10.43 -28.56
N GLY A 91 21.04 9.45 -28.61
CA GLY A 91 20.65 8.63 -27.47
C GLY A 91 19.56 9.21 -26.57
N GLY A 92 18.90 10.32 -26.96
CA GLY A 92 17.97 11.06 -26.09
C GLY A 92 16.83 10.27 -25.46
N LEU A 93 16.27 9.26 -26.15
CA LEU A 93 15.27 8.34 -25.58
C LEU A 93 15.80 6.92 -25.32
N ALA A 94 17.04 6.62 -25.72
CA ALA A 94 17.63 5.30 -25.60
C ALA A 94 18.00 4.90 -24.16
N HIS A 95 17.92 5.83 -23.21
CA HIS A 95 18.13 5.56 -21.78
C HIS A 95 16.90 4.94 -21.08
N VAL A 96 15.72 5.01 -21.71
CA VAL A 96 14.43 4.71 -21.04
C VAL A 96 13.67 3.54 -21.69
N ASN A 97 14.10 3.05 -22.86
CA ASN A 97 13.50 1.93 -23.60
C ASN A 97 14.56 0.90 -23.97
#